data_AF-A0A0L7M8N8-F1
#
_entry.id   AF-A0A0L7M8N8-F1
#
_cell.length_a   1.000
_cell.length_b   1.000
_cell.length_c   1.000
_cell.angle_alpha   90.00
_cell.angle_beta   90.00
_cell.angle_gamma   90.00
#
_symmetry.space_group_name_H-M   'P 1'
#
loop_
_entity.id
_entity.type
_entity.pdbx_description
1 polymer ?
#
loop_
_entity_poly.entity_id
_entity_poly.type
_entity_poly.pdbx_seq_one_letter_code
_entity_poly.pdbx_strand_id
1 'polypeptide(L)'
;MEAANKGSKEANGRSLGFMISLPFEKGANQYVDRNLSFKFHYFFTRKFWLIYLSLAFIVLPGGFGTLDELMEILTLKQCKKFKRNVPIVLIGKDFWSGILNFKKLAEYGLISQDDLNGIFITDCIDEAYNHVITHLKKPCYLSDAKSKFK
;
A
#
# COMPACT_ATOMS: atom_id res chain seq x y z
N MET A 1 0.45 -8.53 -7.98
CA MET A 1 1.66 -7.68 -8.13
C MET A 1 1.97 -7.39 -9.60
N GLU A 2 2.11 -8.38 -10.48
CA GLU A 2 2.46 -8.18 -11.90
C GLU A 2 1.61 -7.13 -12.63
N ALA A 3 0.28 -7.16 -12.48
CA ALA A 3 -0.62 -6.20 -13.13
C ALA A 3 -0.27 -4.73 -12.82
N ALA A 4 0.11 -4.42 -11.58
CA ALA A 4 0.52 -3.07 -11.19
C ALA A 4 1.86 -2.68 -11.82
N ASN A 5 2.82 -3.61 -11.89
CA ASN A 5 4.10 -3.37 -12.56
C ASN A 5 3.91 -3.16 -14.07
N LYS A 6 3.05 -3.96 -14.71
CA LYS A 6 2.69 -3.84 -16.12
C LYS A 6 2.08 -2.46 -16.43
N GLY A 7 1.08 -2.05 -15.65
CA GLY A 7 0.44 -0.74 -15.83
C GLY A 7 1.41 0.44 -15.65
N SER A 8 2.33 0.35 -14.67
CA SER A 8 3.38 1.37 -14.52
C SER A 8 4.26 1.46 -15.76
N LYS A 9 4.70 0.31 -16.30
CA LYS A 9 5.58 0.25 -17.47
C LYS A 9 4.89 0.74 -18.75
N GLU A 10 3.62 0.39 -18.96
CA GLU A 10 2.79 0.88 -20.08
C GLU A 10 2.60 2.40 -20.02
N ALA A 11 2.57 2.98 -18.81
CA ALA A 11 2.50 4.43 -18.60
C ALA A 11 3.88 5.13 -18.59
N ASN A 12 4.96 4.45 -19.00
CA ASN A 12 6.34 4.94 -18.92
C ASN A 12 6.78 5.35 -17.49
N GLY A 13 6.17 4.77 -16.47
CA GLY A 13 6.56 4.90 -15.08
C GLY A 13 7.73 3.99 -14.71
N ARG A 14 8.36 4.29 -13.57
CA ARG A 14 9.35 3.40 -12.95
C ARG A 14 8.63 2.27 -12.22
N SER A 15 9.14 1.05 -12.36
CA SER A 15 8.52 -0.15 -11.82
C SER A 15 9.48 -0.86 -10.88
N LEU A 16 9.15 -0.85 -9.59
CA LEU A 16 9.96 -1.39 -8.52
C LEU A 16 9.40 -2.73 -8.02
N GLY A 17 10.28 -3.66 -7.69
CA GLY A 17 9.93 -4.99 -7.18
C GLY A 17 10.70 -5.32 -5.90
N PHE A 18 9.98 -5.50 -4.80
CA PHE A 18 10.51 -6.03 -3.54
C PHE A 18 10.09 -7.48 -3.37
N MET A 19 10.98 -8.40 -3.74
CA MET A 19 10.75 -9.84 -3.67
C MET A 19 11.22 -10.42 -2.34
N ILE A 20 10.67 -11.57 -1.97
CA ILE A 20 11.16 -12.39 -0.86
C ILE A 20 11.74 -13.69 -1.42
N SER A 21 12.82 -14.20 -0.82
CA SER A 21 13.41 -15.47 -1.23
C SER A 21 12.52 -16.63 -0.77
N LEU A 22 11.80 -17.25 -1.71
CA LEU A 22 11.00 -18.44 -1.48
C LEU A 22 11.48 -19.60 -2.37
N PRO A 23 11.36 -20.87 -1.93
CA PRO A 23 11.82 -22.03 -2.71
C PRO A 23 11.13 -22.17 -4.07
N PHE A 24 9.93 -21.62 -4.22
CA PHE A 24 9.05 -21.79 -5.38
C PHE A 24 8.87 -20.51 -6.21
N GLU A 25 9.39 -19.36 -5.77
CA GLU A 25 9.21 -18.10 -6.49
C GLU A 25 10.35 -17.87 -7.49
N LYS A 26 10.00 -17.64 -8.76
CA LYS A 26 10.97 -17.58 -9.87
C LYS A 26 11.72 -16.24 -9.98
N GLY A 27 11.44 -15.27 -9.11
CA GLY A 27 12.01 -13.92 -9.15
C GLY A 27 11.01 -12.87 -9.65
N ALA A 28 11.52 -11.71 -10.05
CA ALA A 28 10.69 -10.56 -10.42
C ALA A 28 9.94 -10.82 -11.72
N ASN A 29 8.73 -10.26 -11.84
CA ASN A 29 8.03 -10.26 -13.12
C ASN A 29 8.76 -9.37 -14.15
N GLN A 30 8.53 -9.63 -15.43
CA GLN A 30 9.20 -8.95 -16.56
C GLN A 30 8.96 -7.43 -16.65
N TYR A 31 7.99 -6.91 -15.90
CA TYR A 31 7.63 -5.50 -15.90
C TYR A 31 8.36 -4.70 -14.82
N VAL A 32 9.15 -5.35 -13.95
CA VAL A 32 10.03 -4.67 -12.99
C VAL A 32 11.29 -4.17 -13.70
N ASP A 33 11.73 -2.95 -13.37
CA ASP A 33 12.97 -2.39 -13.90
C ASP A 33 14.18 -3.15 -13.31
N ARG A 34 15.15 -3.50 -14.16
CA ARG A 34 16.32 -4.31 -13.74
C ARG A 34 17.07 -3.69 -12.55
N ASN A 35 17.19 -2.36 -12.53
CA ASN A 35 17.89 -1.62 -11.47
C ASN A 35 17.02 -1.34 -10.23
N LEU A 36 15.74 -1.72 -10.25
CA LEU A 36 14.78 -1.55 -9.15
C LEU A 36 14.19 -2.88 -8.68
N SER A 37 14.94 -3.97 -8.87
CA SER A 37 14.58 -5.32 -8.48
C SER A 37 15.40 -5.75 -7.28
N PHE A 38 14.79 -5.78 -6.09
CA PHE A 38 15.46 -6.12 -4.83
C PHE A 38 14.93 -7.42 -4.27
N LYS A 39 15.84 -8.30 -3.83
CA LYS A 39 15.52 -9.60 -3.22
C LYS A 39 15.88 -9.58 -1.75
N PHE A 40 14.91 -9.88 -0.90
CA PHE A 40 15.08 -9.96 0.54
C PHE A 40 15.11 -11.43 0.99
N HIS A 41 15.82 -11.71 2.09
CA HIS A 41 15.77 -13.02 2.76
C HIS A 41 14.82 -13.02 3.95
N TYR A 42 14.77 -11.92 4.69
CA TYR A 42 13.92 -11.78 5.86
C TYR A 42 12.63 -11.01 5.52
N PHE A 43 11.48 -11.51 5.97
CA PHE A 43 10.19 -10.88 5.68
C PHE A 43 10.09 -9.45 6.23
N PHE A 44 10.53 -9.23 7.48
CA PHE A 44 10.38 -7.93 8.14
C PHE A 44 11.14 -6.81 7.42
N THR A 45 12.32 -7.11 6.83
CA THR A 45 13.07 -6.08 6.07
C THR A 45 12.36 -5.73 4.78
N ARG A 46 11.82 -6.72 4.05
CA ARG A 46 10.99 -6.48 2.85
C ARG A 46 9.82 -5.57 3.16
N LYS A 47 9.08 -5.88 4.23
CA LYS A 47 7.90 -5.09 4.64
C LYS A 47 8.27 -3.69 5.07
N PHE A 48 9.34 -3.55 5.86
CA PHE A 48 9.86 -2.25 6.27
C PHE A 48 10.12 -1.35 5.06
N TRP A 49 10.83 -1.83 4.04
CA TRP A 49 11.13 -1.03 2.85
C TRP A 49 9.89 -0.71 2.01
N LEU A 50 8.96 -1.66 1.89
CA LEU A 50 7.68 -1.44 1.21
C LEU A 50 6.90 -0.31 1.87
N ILE A 51 6.82 -0.30 3.20
CA ILE A 51 6.05 0.68 3.97
C ILE A 51 6.79 2.02 4.03
N TYR A 52 8.10 2.01 4.31
CA TYR A 52 8.92 3.20 4.52
C TYR A 52 8.99 4.11 3.29
N LEU A 53 9.04 3.51 2.09
CA LEU A 53 9.14 4.25 0.83
C LEU A 53 7.79 4.67 0.24
N SER A 54 6.69 4.10 0.74
CA SER A 54 5.36 4.33 0.18
C SER A 54 4.77 5.65 0.66
N LEU A 55 4.18 6.41 -0.27
CA LEU A 55 3.43 7.62 0.02
C LEU A 55 1.91 7.38 0.09
N ALA A 56 1.46 6.24 -0.42
CA ALA A 56 0.08 5.78 -0.49
C ALA A 56 0.08 4.26 -0.57
N PHE A 57 -1.01 3.62 -0.14
CA PHE A 57 -1.22 2.18 -0.30
C PHE A 57 -2.49 1.94 -1.10
N ILE A 58 -2.41 1.07 -2.10
CA ILE A 58 -3.56 0.58 -2.86
C ILE A 58 -3.52 -0.95 -2.75
N VAL A 59 -4.53 -1.52 -2.11
CA VAL A 59 -4.59 -2.93 -1.77
C VAL A 59 -5.71 -3.58 -2.57
N LEU A 60 -5.33 -4.51 -3.43
CA LEU A 60 -6.25 -5.31 -4.24
C LEU A 60 -6.59 -6.63 -3.52
N PRO A 61 -7.63 -7.36 -3.95
CA PRO A 61 -7.97 -8.66 -3.38
C PRO A 61 -6.77 -9.62 -3.40
N GLY A 62 -6.54 -10.31 -2.28
CA GLY A 62 -5.39 -11.19 -2.10
C GLY A 62 -5.49 -12.07 -0.86
N GLY A 63 -4.57 -13.03 -0.72
CA GLY A 63 -4.55 -13.99 0.38
C GLY A 63 -3.83 -13.47 1.64
N PHE A 64 -3.28 -14.39 2.43
CA PHE A 64 -2.64 -14.06 3.72
C PHE A 64 -1.51 -13.04 3.62
N GLY A 65 -0.68 -13.09 2.58
CA GLY A 65 0.39 -12.09 2.42
C GLY A 65 -0.14 -10.66 2.26
N THR A 66 -1.26 -10.50 1.54
CA THR A 66 -1.92 -9.19 1.36
C THR A 66 -2.57 -8.72 2.67
N LEU A 67 -3.22 -9.63 3.39
CA LEU A 67 -3.82 -9.32 4.69
C LEU A 67 -2.77 -8.95 5.74
N ASP A 68 -1.64 -9.66 5.75
CA ASP A 68 -0.51 -9.40 6.64
C ASP A 68 0.07 -7.99 6.41
N GLU A 69 0.34 -7.63 5.16
CA GLU A 69 0.78 -6.27 4.81
C GLU A 69 -0.29 -5.21 5.16
N LEU A 70 -1.58 -5.49 4.89
CA LEU A 70 -2.68 -4.57 5.21
C LEU A 70 -2.81 -4.33 6.72
N MET A 71 -2.84 -5.38 7.54
CA MET A 71 -2.97 -5.25 9.00
C MET A 71 -1.80 -4.47 9.58
N GLU A 72 -0.57 -4.72 9.12
CA GLU A 72 0.60 -3.97 9.56
C GLU A 72 0.49 -2.47 9.22
N ILE A 73 0.04 -2.13 8.01
CA ILE A 73 -0.21 -0.75 7.60
C ILE A 73 -1.27 -0.09 8.50
N LEU A 74 -2.38 -0.78 8.78
CA LEU A 74 -3.46 -0.26 9.61
C LEU A 74 -3.01 -0.05 11.06
N THR A 75 -2.27 -1.00 11.64
CA THR A 75 -1.69 -0.86 12.98
C THR A 75 -0.71 0.31 13.05
N LEU A 76 0.17 0.48 12.05
CA LEU A 76 1.08 1.63 12.00
C LEU A 76 0.34 2.97 11.90
N LYS A 77 -0.81 3.00 11.20
CA LYS A 77 -1.67 4.18 11.11
C LYS A 77 -2.31 4.50 12.46
N GLN A 78 -2.91 3.50 13.11
CA GLN A 78 -3.48 3.61 14.45
C GLN A 78 -2.43 4.12 15.47
N CYS A 79 -1.21 3.58 15.42
CA CYS A 79 -0.10 3.98 16.28
C CYS A 79 0.58 5.30 15.87
N LYS A 80 0.05 6.02 14.87
CA LYS A 80 0.58 7.29 14.35
C LYS A 80 2.08 7.22 14.00
N LYS A 81 2.52 6.10 13.43
CA LYS A 81 3.93 5.86 13.07
C LYS A 81 4.31 6.42 11.70
N PHE A 82 3.34 6.74 10.86
CA PHE A 82 3.59 7.47 9.63
C PHE A 82 3.92 8.93 9.95
N LYS A 83 5.00 9.44 9.34
CA LYS A 83 5.37 10.87 9.45
C LYS A 83 4.31 11.81 8.86
N ARG A 84 3.44 11.30 7.98
CA ARG A 84 2.41 12.05 7.26
C ARG A 84 1.14 11.21 7.17
N ASN A 85 0.01 11.82 6.84
CA ASN A 85 -1.27 11.11 6.70
C ASN A 85 -1.37 10.30 5.40
N VAL A 86 -0.85 9.07 5.41
CA VAL A 86 -0.79 8.19 4.25
C VAL A 86 -2.20 7.69 3.86
N PRO A 87 -2.67 7.93 2.62
CA PRO A 87 -3.92 7.39 2.12
C PRO A 87 -3.81 5.87 1.91
N ILE A 88 -4.86 5.15 2.30
CA ILE A 88 -4.99 3.70 2.13
C ILE A 88 -6.27 3.45 1.38
N VAL A 89 -6.16 2.81 0.21
CA VAL A 89 -7.28 2.46 -0.64
C VAL A 89 -7.38 0.94 -0.75
N LEU A 90 -8.58 0.41 -0.53
CA LEU A 90 -8.91 -0.99 -0.76
C LEU A 90 -9.80 -1.08 -2.01
N ILE A 91 -9.36 -1.85 -3.01
CA ILE A 91 -10.13 -2.08 -4.25
C ILE A 91 -10.89 -3.41 -4.15
N GLY A 92 -12.18 -3.42 -4.47
CA GLY A 92 -13.03 -4.63 -4.42
C GLY A 92 -13.93 -4.68 -3.19
N LYS A 93 -15.01 -3.87 -3.16
CA LYS A 93 -15.92 -3.73 -2.02
C LYS A 93 -16.50 -5.06 -1.56
N ASP A 94 -16.96 -5.89 -2.48
CA ASP A 94 -17.56 -7.20 -2.17
C ASP A 94 -16.56 -8.13 -1.49
N PHE A 95 -15.31 -8.14 -1.98
CA PHE A 95 -14.23 -8.93 -1.39
C PHE A 95 -13.92 -8.46 0.04
N TRP A 96 -13.70 -7.16 0.25
CA TRP A 96 -13.29 -6.63 1.55
C TRP A 96 -14.42 -6.70 2.58
N SER A 97 -15.66 -6.43 2.19
CA SER A 97 -16.82 -6.55 3.08
C SER A 97 -17.11 -8.00 3.48
N GLY A 98 -16.81 -8.97 2.61
CA GLY A 98 -16.95 -10.40 2.90
C GLY A 98 -15.87 -10.96 3.82
N ILE A 99 -14.64 -10.44 3.76
CA ILE A 99 -13.51 -10.96 4.56
C ILE A 99 -13.36 -10.22 5.90
N LEU A 100 -13.56 -8.91 5.93
CA LEU A 100 -13.28 -8.11 7.13
C LEU A 100 -14.30 -7.00 7.35
N ASN A 101 -15.05 -7.13 8.43
CA ASN A 101 -15.97 -6.10 8.87
C ASN A 101 -15.31 -5.17 9.89
N PHE A 102 -14.65 -4.11 9.41
CA PHE A 102 -13.99 -3.12 10.28
C PHE A 102 -14.95 -2.44 11.26
N LYS A 103 -16.23 -2.25 10.88
CA LYS A 103 -17.23 -1.67 11.79
C LYS A 103 -17.46 -2.55 13.01
N LYS A 104 -17.48 -3.88 12.84
CA LYS A 104 -17.61 -4.82 13.95
C LYS A 104 -16.44 -4.73 14.94
N LEU A 105 -15.23 -4.50 14.46
CA LEU A 105 -14.08 -4.26 15.35
C LEU A 105 -14.30 -3.03 16.24
N ALA A 106 -14.87 -1.95 15.68
CA ALA A 106 -15.20 -0.76 16.44
C ALA A 106 -16.38 -0.98 17.41
N GLU A 107 -17.41 -1.73 16.98
CA GLU A 107 -18.54 -2.12 17.85
C GLU A 107 -18.10 -2.97 19.05
N TYR A 108 -17.10 -3.84 18.86
CA TYR A 108 -16.48 -4.61 19.95
C TYR A 108 -15.49 -3.80 20.79
N GLY A 109 -15.24 -2.52 20.47
CA GLY A 109 -14.31 -1.66 21.20
C GLY A 109 -12.83 -2.01 20.98
N LEU A 110 -12.50 -2.76 19.93
CA LEU A 110 -11.12 -3.16 19.61
C LEU A 110 -10.34 -2.09 18.84
N ILE A 111 -11.07 -1.21 18.13
CA ILE A 111 -10.54 -0.03 17.45
C ILE A 111 -11.48 1.16 17.67
N SER A 112 -10.99 2.38 17.44
CA SER A 112 -11.82 3.58 17.50
C SER A 112 -12.60 3.80 16.20
N GLN A 113 -13.67 4.60 16.25
CA GLN A 113 -14.35 5.05 15.02
C GLN A 113 -13.41 5.89 14.14
N ASP A 114 -12.48 6.62 14.74
CA ASP A 114 -11.49 7.41 14.01
C ASP A 114 -10.50 6.56 13.22
N ASP A 115 -10.19 5.34 13.68
CA ASP A 115 -9.35 4.38 12.95
C ASP A 115 -9.99 4.00 11.59
N LEU A 116 -11.33 4.04 11.48
CA LEU A 116 -12.06 3.74 10.25
C LEU A 116 -11.96 4.87 9.21
N ASN A 117 -11.83 6.13 9.64
CA ASN A 117 -11.76 7.29 8.75
C ASN A 117 -10.56 7.23 7.79
N GLY A 118 -9.58 6.39 8.10
CA GLY A 118 -8.36 6.21 7.32
C GLY A 118 -8.43 5.19 6.18
N ILE A 119 -9.56 4.48 6.02
CA ILE A 119 -9.73 3.37 5.07
C ILE A 119 -10.73 3.78 3.98
N PHE A 120 -10.26 3.90 2.74
CA PHE A 120 -11.11 4.20 1.59
C PHE A 120 -11.36 2.94 0.76
N ILE A 121 -12.61 2.48 0.68
CA ILE A 121 -12.97 1.26 -0.08
C ILE A 121 -13.77 1.65 -1.32
N THR A 122 -13.29 1.27 -2.50
CA THR A 122 -13.99 1.56 -3.77
C THR A 122 -13.80 0.45 -4.81
N ASP A 123 -14.69 0.39 -5.79
CA ASP A 123 -14.52 -0.41 -7.02
C ASP A 123 -14.15 0.48 -8.21
N CYS A 124 -14.26 1.81 -8.04
CA CYS A 124 -13.99 2.78 -9.09
C CYS A 124 -12.52 3.21 -9.04
N ILE A 125 -11.81 2.97 -10.15
CA ILE A 125 -10.39 3.31 -10.28
C ILE A 125 -10.18 4.83 -10.24
N ASP A 126 -11.09 5.61 -10.83
CA ASP A 126 -11.01 7.08 -10.82
C ASP A 126 -11.19 7.66 -9.41
N GLU A 127 -12.10 7.09 -8.61
CA GLU A 127 -12.26 7.47 -7.21
C GLU A 127 -11.00 7.16 -6.40
N ALA A 128 -10.41 5.97 -6.59
CA ALA A 128 -9.16 5.59 -5.95
C ALA A 128 -8.02 6.55 -6.30
N TYR A 129 -7.87 6.86 -7.59
CA TYR A 129 -6.88 7.81 -8.10
C TYR A 129 -7.07 9.20 -7.49
N ASN A 130 -8.30 9.74 -7.54
CA ASN A 130 -8.62 11.06 -7.02
C ASN A 130 -8.41 11.14 -5.51
N HIS A 131 -8.76 10.09 -4.77
CA HIS A 131 -8.51 10.01 -3.33
C HIS A 131 -7.02 10.11 -3.01
N VAL A 132 -6.17 9.33 -3.71
CA VAL A 132 -4.72 9.34 -3.51
C VAL A 132 -4.12 10.70 -3.87
N ILE A 133 -4.41 11.23 -5.07
CA ILE A 133 -3.81 12.48 -5.56
C ILE A 133 -4.20 13.68 -4.70
N THR A 134 -5.46 13.75 -4.24
CA THR A 134 -5.91 14.83 -3.36
C THR A 134 -5.16 14.83 -2.03
N HIS A 135 -4.82 13.66 -1.49
CA HIS A 135 -4.02 13.55 -0.28
C HIS A 135 -2.55 13.96 -0.52
N LEU A 136 -1.96 13.51 -1.63
CA LEU A 136 -0.55 13.77 -1.95
C LEU A 136 -0.27 15.22 -2.36
N LYS A 137 -1.27 15.97 -2.85
CA LYS A 137 -1.15 17.39 -3.17
C LYS A 137 -1.13 18.31 -1.95
N LYS A 138 -1.41 17.80 -0.74
CA LYS A 138 -1.39 18.63 0.48
C LYS A 138 0.03 19.16 0.74
N PRO A 139 0.19 20.42 1.22
CA PRO A 139 1.51 21.07 1.35
C PRO A 139 2.55 20.25 2.12
N CYS A 140 2.10 19.49 3.13
CA CYS A 140 2.95 18.62 3.95
C CYS A 140 3.66 17.49 3.18
N TYR A 141 3.25 17.20 1.93
CA TYR A 141 3.90 16.22 1.06
C TYR A 141 4.80 16.86 0.00
N LEU A 142 4.53 18.11 -0.40
CA LEU A 142 5.22 18.77 -1.51
C LEU A 142 6.43 19.60 -1.08
N SER A 143 6.50 20.05 0.19
CA SER A 143 7.62 20.87 0.71
C SER A 143 8.95 20.14 0.74
N ASP A 144 8.95 18.84 1.07
CA ASP A 144 10.18 18.08 1.34
C ASP A 144 10.75 17.39 0.10
N ALA A 145 9.95 17.21 -0.95
CA ALA A 145 10.42 16.62 -2.21
C ALA A 145 11.46 17.51 -2.90
N LYS A 146 11.40 18.83 -2.70
CA LYS A 146 12.34 19.81 -3.26
C LYS A 146 13.67 19.91 -2.50
N SER A 147 13.74 19.46 -1.25
CA SER A 147 14.98 19.58 -0.44
C SER A 147 15.88 18.35 -0.49
N LYS A 148 15.41 17.21 -1.00
CA LYS A 148 16.16 15.94 -1.00
C LYS A 148 16.92 15.62 -2.29
N PHE A 149 16.81 16.49 -3.30
CA PHE A 149 17.50 16.34 -4.60
C PHE A 149 18.37 17.56 -4.94
N LYS A 150 18.80 18.33 -3.94
CA LYS A 150 19.90 19.29 -4.06
C LYS A 150 21.16 18.72 -3.42
#